data_AF-A0A3E4LLR8-F1
#
_entry.id   AF-A0A3E4LLR8-F1
#
_cell.length_a   1.000
_cell.length_b   1.000
_cell.length_c   1.000
_cell.angle_alpha   90.00
_cell.angle_beta   90.00
_cell.angle_gamma   90.00
#
_symmetry.space_group_name_H-M   'P 1'
#
loop_
_entity.id
_entity.type
_entity.pdbx_description
1 polymer ?
#
loop_
_entity_poly.entity_id
_entity_poly.type
_entity_poly.pdbx_seq_one_letter_code
_entity_poly.pdbx_strand_id
1 'polypeptide(L)' 'MVEMECASLAACAKMRGVVFGQLLFTADSLANVEAHDTRNWGDGTFAVAMKLAFDAVVEV' A
#
# COMPACT_ATOMS: atom_id res chain seq x y z
N MET A 1 -0.35 -10.23 3.60
CA MET A 1 0.54 -9.07 3.40
C MET A 1 0.97 -8.58 4.78
N VAL A 2 2.24 -8.21 4.94
CA VAL A 2 2.76 -7.56 6.14
C VAL A 2 3.33 -6.21 5.73
N GLU A 3 3.01 -5.16 6.48
CA GLU A 3 3.49 -3.79 6.33
C GLU A 3 3.67 -3.19 7.73
N MET A 4 4.26 -2.01 7.87
CA MET A 4 4.77 -1.53 9.16
C MET A 4 4.17 -0.16 9.58
N GLU A 5 3.28 0.42 8.78
CA GLU A 5 2.85 1.81 8.92
C GLU A 5 1.35 1.97 9.22
N CYS A 6 0.49 1.14 8.61
CA CYS A 6 -0.97 1.31 8.55
C CYS A 6 -1.61 1.42 9.93
N ALA A 7 -1.20 0.57 10.87
CA ALA A 7 -1.79 0.56 12.22
C ALA A 7 -1.64 1.93 12.91
N SER A 8 -0.46 2.54 12.81
CA SER A 8 -0.19 3.85 13.40
C SER A 8 -0.93 4.97 12.69
N LEU A 9 -0.95 4.96 11.35
CA LEU A 9 -1.60 6.00 10.54
C LEU A 9 -3.13 5.97 10.71
N ALA A 10 -3.73 4.77 10.70
CA ALA A 10 -5.16 4.60 10.93
C ALA A 10 -5.57 5.06 12.35
N ALA A 11 -4.76 4.75 13.36
CA ALA A 11 -4.99 5.22 14.72
C ALA A 11 -4.90 6.75 14.82
N CYS A 12 -3.88 7.37 14.22
CA CYS A 12 -3.75 8.82 14.17
C CYS A 12 -4.89 9.49 13.40
N ALA A 13 -5.33 8.94 12.27
CA ALA A 13 -6.43 9.46 11.50
C ALA A 13 -7.75 9.44 12.28
N LYS A 14 -8.03 8.31 12.95
CA LYS A 14 -9.18 8.17 13.85
C LYS A 14 -9.12 9.18 15.00
N MET A 15 -7.96 9.35 15.63
CA MET A 15 -7.76 10.34 16.70
C MET A 15 -8.02 11.78 16.22
N ARG A 16 -7.65 12.09 14.98
CA ARG A 16 -7.77 13.42 14.38
C ARG A 16 -9.09 13.67 13.66
N GLY A 17 -9.96 12.66 13.54
CA GLY A 17 -11.22 12.77 12.82
C GLY A 17 -11.06 13.00 11.31
N VAL A 18 -9.98 12.49 10.71
CA VAL A 18 -9.71 12.61 9.27
C VAL A 18 -9.90 11.26 8.57
N VAL A 19 -10.26 11.30 7.29
CA VAL A 19 -10.35 10.10 6.45
C VAL A 19 -8.93 9.61 6.10
N PHE A 20 -8.72 8.30 6.19
CA PHE A 20 -7.46 7.64 5.86
C PHE A 20 -7.71 6.42 4.99
N GLY A 21 -6.90 6.26 3.96
CA GLY A 21 -6.84 5.08 3.11
C GLY A 21 -5.39 4.77 2.75
N GLN A 22 -5.07 3.48 2.65
CA GLN A 22 -3.76 3.01 2.24
C GLN A 22 -3.95 1.97 1.13
N LEU A 23 -3.35 2.22 -0.03
CA LEU A 23 -3.32 1.28 -1.15
C LEU A 23 -1.99 0.55 -1.14
N LEU A 24 -2.05 -0.78 -1.22
CA LEU A 24 -0.92 -1.65 -1.05
C LEU A 24 -0.82 -2.62 -2.22
N PHE A 25 0.39 -2.84 -2.71
CA PHE A 25 0.71 -3.90 -3.65
C PHE A 25 1.91 -4.70 -3.12
N THR A 26 2.01 -5.96 -3.55
CA THR A 26 3.05 -6.84 -3.04
C THR A 26 4.32 -6.73 -3.90
N ALA A 27 5.46 -6.55 -3.23
CA ALA A 27 6.79 -6.63 -3.83
C ALA A 27 7.50 -7.95 -3.44
N ASP A 28 6.77 -8.87 -2.80
CA ASP A 28 7.28 -10.17 -2.36
C ASP A 28 6.14 -11.18 -2.13
N SER A 29 6.47 -12.43 -1.87
CA SER A 29 5.57 -13.49 -1.42
C SER A 29 6.15 -14.23 -0.21
N LEU A 30 5.51 -14.06 0.95
CA LEU A 30 5.78 -14.90 2.11
C LEU A 30 5.44 -16.39 1.89
N ALA A 31 4.63 -16.68 0.88
CA ALA A 31 4.22 -18.05 0.54
C ALA A 31 5.22 -18.74 -0.41
N ASN A 32 6.03 -17.99 -1.14
CA ASN A 32 7.04 -18.55 -2.05
C ASN A 32 8.28 -17.67 -2.09
N VAL A 33 9.20 -17.98 -1.18
CA VAL A 33 10.45 -17.23 -0.98
C VAL A 33 11.44 -17.46 -2.13
N GLU A 34 11.35 -18.58 -2.86
CA GLU A 34 12.26 -18.89 -3.98
C GLU A 34 11.98 -18.03 -5.21
N ALA A 35 10.75 -17.55 -5.36
CA ALA A 35 10.36 -16.66 -6.45
C ALA A 35 10.68 -15.18 -6.18
N HIS A 36 11.38 -14.86 -5.09
CA HIS A 36 11.67 -13.49 -4.67
C HIS A 36 12.60 -12.76 -5.65
N ASP A 37 12.08 -11.75 -6.35
CA ASP A 37 12.86 -10.74 -7.05
C ASP A 37 13.09 -9.51 -6.16
N THR A 38 14.29 -9.45 -5.58
CA THR A 38 14.72 -8.40 -4.64
C THR A 38 14.68 -6.96 -5.19
N ARG A 39 14.66 -6.76 -6.51
CA ARG A 39 14.86 -5.43 -7.11
C ARG A 39 13.74 -4.94 -8.00
N ASN A 40 13.14 -5.81 -8.81
CA ASN A 40 12.18 -5.36 -9.81
C ASN A 40 10.74 -5.80 -9.49
N TRP A 41 10.51 -6.55 -8.42
CA TRP A 41 9.16 -6.98 -8.08
C TRP A 41 8.30 -5.78 -7.71
N GLY A 42 7.30 -5.52 -8.55
CA GLY A 42 6.31 -4.48 -8.28
C GLY A 42 6.67 -3.11 -8.88
N ASP A 43 7.82 -2.99 -9.56
CA ASP A 43 8.22 -1.77 -10.28
C ASP A 43 7.14 -1.30 -11.26
N GLY A 44 6.55 -2.23 -12.01
CA GLY A 44 5.45 -1.94 -12.94
C GLY A 44 4.13 -1.51 -12.26
N THR A 45 4.00 -1.73 -10.95
CA THR A 45 2.76 -1.50 -10.21
C THR A 45 2.68 -0.09 -9.63
N PHE A 46 3.82 0.59 -9.39
CA PHE A 46 3.84 1.92 -8.76
C PHE A 46 2.96 2.95 -9.49
N ALA A 47 3.07 3.05 -10.82
CA ALA A 47 2.31 4.02 -11.60
C ALA A 47 0.80 3.76 -11.52
N VAL A 48 0.38 2.49 -11.58
CA VAL A 48 -1.03 2.09 -11.49
C VAL A 48 -1.56 2.32 -10.07
N ALA A 49 -0.80 1.92 -9.06
CA ALA A 49 -1.12 2.13 -7.65
C ALA A 49 -1.32 3.63 -7.33
N MET A 50 -0.42 4.48 -7.82
CA MET A 50 -0.50 5.93 -7.65
C MET A 50 -1.75 6.51 -8.33
N LYS A 51 -2.06 6.08 -9.56
CA LYS A 51 -3.29 6.50 -10.25
C LYS A 51 -4.53 6.13 -9.45
N LEU A 52 -4.64 4.86 -9.02
CA LEU A 52 -5.77 4.39 -8.23
C LEU A 52 -5.90 5.14 -6.89
N ALA A 53 -4.80 5.47 -6.24
CA ALA A 53 -4.81 6.24 -5.00
C ALA A 53 -5.32 7.68 -5.23
N PHE A 54 -4.94 8.33 -6.34
CA PHE A 54 -5.45 9.65 -6.69
C PHE A 54 -6.93 9.61 -7.10
N ASP A 55 -7.33 8.62 -7.89
CA ASP A 55 -8.73 8.45 -8.26
C ASP A 55 -9.59 8.25 -7.00
N ALA A 56 -9.12 7.43 -6.05
CA ALA A 56 -9.82 7.18 -4.79
C ALA A 56 -9.98 8.42 -3.91
N VAL A 57 -8.97 9.30 -3.82
CA VAL A 57 -9.04 10.48 -2.93
C VAL A 57 -9.96 11.58 -3.46
N VAL A 58 -10.23 11.61 -4.77
CA VAL A 58 -11.15 12.59 -5.40
C VAL A 58 -12.62 12.19 -5.20
N GLU A 59 -12.90 10.92 -4.93
CA GLU A 59 -14.25 10.36 -4.72
C GLU A 59 -14.71 10.39 -3.25
N VAL A 60 -13.93 11.00 -2.34
CA VAL A 60 -14.15 11.01 -0.87
C VAL A 60 -14.86 12.27 -0.37
#